data_AF-A0A1E9AIR7-F1
#
_entry.id   AF-A0A1E9AIR7-F1
#
_cell.length_a   1.000
_cell.length_b   1.000
_cell.length_c   1.000
_cell.angle_alpha   90.00
_cell.angle_beta   90.00
_cell.angle_gamma   90.00
#
_symmetry.space_group_name_H-M   'P 1'
#
loop_
_entity.id
_entity.type
_entity.pdbx_description
1 polymer ?
#
loop_
_entity_poly.entity_id
_entity_poly.type
_entity_poly.pdbx_seq_one_letter_code
_entity_poly.pdbx_strand_id
1 'polypeptide(L)'
;MNKKIEDKKDDENNKIEYPQKNCEEKIEKTKNNLNQNKAKDSQEKSPLFYQAVDSFKRFSTEFSGINYIYKVLEDVNLKELREISSYILKEDNFIQIYGLKNGKRSKIIVLRSINLNFNLKKIFEKLQDHFDFTGTGNMYTLDLECREEDLTRIMESFLIEIRRYAK
;
A
#
# COMPACT_ATOMS: atom_id res chain seq x y z
N MET A 1 -0.71 57.37 -53.69
CA MET A 1 0.43 58.29 -53.87
C MET A 1 1.72 57.53 -53.56
N ASN A 2 2.70 57.60 -54.47
CA ASN A 2 4.00 56.92 -54.44
C ASN A 2 5.10 57.81 -53.80
N LYS A 3 6.05 57.18 -53.10
CA LYS A 3 7.53 57.17 -53.36
C LYS A 3 8.22 56.37 -52.21
N LYS A 4 8.83 55.21 -52.47
CA LYS A 4 10.22 54.91 -52.94
C LYS A 4 11.31 55.16 -51.88
N ILE A 5 12.39 54.38 -51.68
CA ILE A 5 12.92 52.98 -51.84
C ILE A 5 14.40 53.08 -51.36
N GLU A 6 15.03 51.97 -50.89
CA GLU A 6 16.43 51.50 -51.10
C GLU A 6 16.93 50.72 -49.84
N ASP A 7 17.63 49.57 -49.87
CA ASP A 7 18.17 48.70 -50.95
C ASP A 7 18.65 47.31 -50.38
N LYS A 8 18.45 46.21 -51.17
CA LYS A 8 19.30 45.01 -51.50
C LYS A 8 20.03 44.14 -50.43
N LYS A 9 20.32 42.82 -50.57
CA LYS A 9 20.04 41.65 -51.48
C LYS A 9 20.80 40.40 -50.93
N ASP A 10 20.24 39.20 -51.10
CA ASP A 10 20.77 37.85 -51.55
C ASP A 10 22.14 37.33 -50.98
N ASP A 11 22.47 36.04 -50.73
CA ASP A 11 22.15 34.73 -51.32
C ASP A 11 22.68 33.52 -50.46
N GLU A 12 22.01 32.36 -50.62
CA GLU A 12 22.41 30.92 -50.70
C GLU A 12 23.48 30.15 -49.86
N ASN A 13 23.04 28.93 -49.45
CA ASN A 13 23.65 27.57 -49.51
C ASN A 13 25.07 27.26 -48.94
N ASN A 14 25.19 26.30 -48.00
CA ASN A 14 25.55 24.87 -48.24
C ASN A 14 26.01 24.10 -46.98
N LYS A 15 25.84 22.77 -47.05
CA LYS A 15 26.28 21.70 -46.12
C LYS A 15 27.76 21.76 -45.74
N ILE A 16 28.16 21.14 -44.61
CA ILE A 16 29.07 19.98 -44.51
C ILE A 16 29.40 19.61 -43.04
N GLU A 17 29.66 18.32 -42.90
CA GLU A 17 30.01 17.39 -41.82
C GLU A 17 31.02 17.79 -40.71
N TYR A 18 30.90 17.04 -39.61
CA TYR A 18 31.78 16.89 -38.43
C TYR A 18 33.27 16.63 -38.77
N PRO A 19 34.24 16.92 -37.86
CA PRO A 19 34.61 15.89 -36.85
C PRO A 19 35.11 16.39 -35.47
N GLN A 20 34.71 15.64 -34.44
CA GLN A 20 35.45 15.17 -33.25
C GLN A 20 36.57 16.03 -32.63
N LYS A 21 36.43 16.33 -31.31
CA LYS A 21 37.44 15.94 -30.31
C LYS A 21 36.95 16.02 -28.85
N ASN A 22 37.19 14.91 -28.16
CA ASN A 22 37.35 14.69 -26.71
C ASN A 22 36.19 14.97 -25.76
N CYS A 23 35.63 13.88 -25.20
CA CYS A 23 35.54 13.66 -23.75
C CYS A 23 35.13 12.20 -23.47
N GLU A 24 36.05 11.26 -23.69
CA GLU A 24 36.06 10.01 -22.94
C GLU A 24 36.73 10.27 -21.58
N GLU A 25 36.38 9.46 -20.58
CA GLU A 25 36.76 9.54 -19.16
C GLU A 25 35.84 10.40 -18.26
N LYS A 26 34.66 9.87 -17.90
CA LYS A 26 34.03 10.02 -16.55
C LYS A 26 32.68 9.29 -16.35
N ILE A 27 32.38 8.18 -17.03
CA ILE A 27 31.06 7.52 -16.90
C ILE A 27 31.11 6.14 -16.20
N GLU A 28 32.28 5.59 -15.90
CA GLU A 28 32.37 4.21 -15.37
C GLU A 28 32.47 4.03 -13.84
N LYS A 29 32.43 5.11 -13.04
CA LYS A 29 32.56 4.98 -11.56
C LYS A 29 31.27 5.17 -10.75
N THR A 30 30.13 5.41 -11.38
CA THR A 30 28.87 5.72 -10.65
C THR A 30 27.83 4.59 -10.70
N LYS A 31 28.05 3.50 -11.45
CA LYS A 31 27.05 2.41 -11.60
C LYS A 31 27.25 1.19 -10.68
N ASN A 32 28.36 1.11 -9.94
CA ASN A 32 28.66 -0.05 -9.09
C ASN A 32 28.34 0.13 -7.59
N ASN A 33 27.72 1.23 -7.17
CA ASN A 33 27.32 1.45 -5.78
C ASN A 33 25.80 1.38 -5.51
N LEU A 34 24.98 1.04 -6.51
CA LEU A 34 23.52 0.91 -6.32
C LEU A 34 23.03 -0.49 -5.91
N ASN A 35 23.93 -1.48 -5.80
CA ASN A 35 23.56 -2.89 -5.65
C ASN A 35 24.02 -3.57 -4.34
N GLN A 36 24.39 -2.81 -3.30
CA GLN A 36 24.85 -3.42 -2.02
C GLN A 36 24.03 -3.08 -0.76
N ASN A 37 22.91 -2.33 -0.85
CA ASN A 37 22.08 -2.02 0.33
C ASN A 37 20.61 -2.46 0.19
N LYS A 38 20.34 -3.67 -0.31
CA LYS A 38 19.03 -4.34 -0.18
C LYS A 38 19.09 -5.55 0.77
N ALA A 39 19.90 -5.43 1.81
CA ALA A 39 19.93 -6.39 2.91
C ALA A 39 19.98 -5.63 4.23
N LYS A 40 18.97 -5.85 5.07
CA LYS A 40 18.78 -5.37 6.45
C LYS A 40 18.33 -3.91 6.64
N ASP A 41 17.06 -3.63 6.37
CA ASP A 41 16.28 -2.76 7.26
C ASP A 41 15.67 -3.62 8.37
N SER A 42 16.52 -4.16 9.24
CA SER A 42 16.09 -4.58 10.57
C SER A 42 16.55 -3.50 11.56
N GLN A 43 16.06 -2.28 11.37
CA GLN A 43 16.02 -1.36 12.51
C GLN A 43 15.10 -2.02 13.53
N GLU A 44 15.71 -2.49 14.62
CA GLU A 44 15.00 -3.06 15.76
C GLU A 44 13.93 -2.06 16.19
N LYS A 45 12.67 -2.53 16.27
CA LYS A 45 11.55 -1.67 16.65
C LYS A 45 11.69 -1.29 18.13
N SER A 46 11.11 -0.18 18.55
CA SER A 46 11.22 0.25 19.94
C SER A 46 10.51 -0.74 20.89
N PRO A 47 10.90 -0.82 22.17
CA PRO A 47 10.16 -1.62 23.16
C PRO A 47 8.67 -1.27 23.24
N LEU A 48 8.33 0.02 23.08
CA LEU A 48 6.94 0.50 23.02
C LEU A 48 6.17 -0.08 21.85
N PHE A 49 6.81 -0.27 20.68
CA PHE A 49 6.18 -0.90 19.53
C PHE A 49 5.76 -2.35 19.85
N TYR A 50 6.64 -3.12 20.47
CA TYR A 50 6.32 -4.50 20.85
C TYR A 50 5.23 -4.58 21.91
N GLN A 51 5.23 -3.66 22.88
CA GLN A 51 4.14 -3.54 23.86
C GLN A 51 2.80 -3.22 23.19
N ALA A 52 2.80 -2.37 22.16
CA ALA A 52 1.60 -2.08 21.38
C ALA A 52 1.14 -3.32 20.60
N VAL A 53 2.06 -4.04 19.94
CA VAL A 53 1.75 -5.32 19.26
C VAL A 53 1.08 -6.31 20.21
N ASP A 54 1.67 -6.53 21.39
CA ASP A 54 1.11 -7.45 22.39
C ASP A 54 -0.26 -6.98 22.88
N SER A 55 -0.45 -5.67 23.04
CA SER A 55 -1.75 -5.09 23.43
C SER A 55 -2.82 -5.35 22.37
N PHE A 56 -2.48 -5.22 21.08
CA PHE A 56 -3.40 -5.55 19.99
C PHE A 56 -3.71 -7.05 19.92
N LYS A 57 -2.70 -7.91 20.12
CA LYS A 57 -2.89 -9.38 20.14
C LYS A 57 -3.80 -9.83 21.28
N ARG A 58 -3.83 -9.12 22.42
CA ARG A 58 -4.76 -9.39 23.53
C ARG A 58 -6.23 -9.16 23.19
N PHE A 59 -6.55 -8.44 22.11
CA PHE A 59 -7.92 -8.35 21.61
C PHE A 59 -8.36 -9.59 20.82
N SER A 60 -7.44 -10.52 20.53
CA SER A 60 -7.77 -11.69 19.73
C SER A 60 -8.68 -12.66 20.47
N THR A 61 -9.54 -13.32 19.70
CA THR A 61 -10.31 -14.50 20.13
C THR A 61 -9.89 -15.67 19.26
N GLU A 62 -9.49 -16.78 19.89
CA GLU A 62 -9.11 -18.00 19.18
C GLU A 62 -10.37 -18.77 18.76
N PHE A 63 -10.39 -19.21 17.50
CA PHE A 63 -11.40 -20.11 16.97
C PHE A 63 -10.78 -21.01 15.89
N SER A 64 -10.84 -22.33 16.09
CA SER A 64 -10.34 -23.34 15.14
C SER A 64 -8.86 -23.21 14.80
N GLY A 65 -8.03 -22.89 15.78
CA GLY A 65 -6.59 -22.68 15.65
C GLY A 65 -6.20 -21.32 15.09
N ILE A 66 -7.15 -20.40 14.89
CA ILE A 66 -6.91 -19.08 14.29
C ILE A 66 -7.34 -17.98 15.25
N ASN A 67 -6.45 -17.01 15.47
CA ASN A 67 -6.68 -15.84 16.31
C ASN A 67 -7.32 -14.72 15.49
N TYR A 68 -8.52 -14.31 15.87
CA TYR A 68 -9.25 -13.22 15.23
C TYR A 68 -9.18 -11.96 16.08
N ILE A 69 -8.57 -10.91 15.55
CA ILE A 69 -8.68 -9.56 16.09
C ILE A 69 -9.80 -8.86 15.32
N TYR A 70 -10.92 -8.61 15.99
CA TYR A 70 -12.07 -7.89 15.43
C TYR A 70 -12.36 -6.67 16.30
N LYS A 71 -12.04 -5.47 15.83
CA LYS A 71 -12.21 -4.24 16.62
C LYS A 71 -12.61 -3.04 15.79
N VAL A 72 -13.54 -2.27 16.33
CA VAL A 72 -13.79 -0.89 15.90
C VAL A 72 -12.95 0.02 16.78
N LEU A 73 -12.22 0.94 16.16
CA LEU A 73 -11.27 1.84 16.79
C LEU A 73 -11.62 3.28 16.40
N GLU A 74 -11.42 4.20 17.35
CA GLU A 74 -11.66 5.63 17.21
C GLU A 74 -10.36 6.36 17.55
N ASP A 75 -10.08 7.48 16.89
CA ASP A 75 -8.91 8.34 17.14
C ASP A 75 -7.54 7.65 17.07
N VAL A 76 -7.43 6.54 16.33
CA VAL A 76 -6.15 5.82 16.18
C VAL A 76 -5.27 6.39 15.08
N ASN A 77 -3.95 6.36 15.31
CA ASN A 77 -2.96 6.68 14.29
C ASN A 77 -2.89 5.55 13.25
N LEU A 78 -3.40 5.81 12.04
CA LEU A 78 -3.45 4.84 10.94
C LEU A 78 -2.06 4.29 10.56
N LYS A 79 -1.00 5.12 10.63
CA LYS A 79 0.35 4.68 10.28
C LYS A 79 0.84 3.64 11.30
N GLU A 80 0.69 3.95 12.58
CA GLU A 80 1.08 3.05 13.67
C GLU A 80 0.30 1.74 13.63
N LEU A 81 -1.02 1.82 13.45
CA LEU A 81 -1.86 0.62 13.31
C LEU A 81 -1.40 -0.26 12.15
N ARG A 82 -1.07 0.32 10.99
CA ARG A 82 -0.56 -0.44 9.84
C ARG A 82 0.79 -1.09 10.14
N GLU A 83 1.69 -0.42 10.86
CA GLU A 83 2.98 -1.00 11.25
C GLU A 83 2.79 -2.19 12.21
N ILE A 84 1.94 -2.04 13.24
CA ILE A 84 1.58 -3.10 14.18
C ILE A 84 0.94 -4.28 13.44
N SER A 85 -0.07 -3.99 12.61
CA SER A 85 -0.82 -5.03 11.88
C SER A 85 0.07 -5.80 10.90
N SER A 86 1.03 -5.11 10.28
CA SER A 86 2.01 -5.72 9.37
C SER A 86 3.00 -6.62 10.11
N TYR A 87 3.28 -6.33 11.38
CA TYR A 87 4.06 -7.22 12.24
C TYR A 87 3.26 -8.48 12.57
N ILE A 88 2.01 -8.33 13.04
CA ILE A 88 1.12 -9.44 13.38
C ILE A 88 0.82 -10.33 12.15
N LEU A 89 0.71 -9.75 10.94
CA LEU A 89 0.50 -10.49 9.69
C LEU A 89 1.61 -11.52 9.41
N LYS A 90 2.83 -11.29 9.89
CA LYS A 90 3.95 -12.22 9.70
C LYS A 90 3.94 -13.37 10.71
N GLU A 91 3.18 -13.25 11.79
CA GLU A 91 2.94 -14.35 12.71
C GLU A 91 1.89 -15.31 12.12
N ASP A 92 1.90 -16.56 12.56
CA ASP A 92 1.00 -17.58 12.04
C ASP A 92 -0.41 -17.45 12.62
N ASN A 93 -1.40 -17.80 11.80
CA ASN A 93 -2.79 -18.01 12.21
C ASN A 93 -3.45 -16.79 12.88
N PHE A 94 -3.23 -15.58 12.34
CA PHE A 94 -3.96 -14.37 12.69
C PHE A 94 -4.85 -13.92 11.53
N ILE A 95 -6.03 -13.45 11.88
CA ILE A 95 -6.92 -12.67 11.03
C ILE A 95 -7.23 -11.38 11.78
N GLN A 96 -7.11 -10.25 11.09
CA GLN A 96 -7.28 -8.93 11.66
C GLN A 96 -8.34 -8.19 10.86
N ILE A 97 -9.38 -7.69 11.52
CA ILE A 97 -10.46 -6.90 10.92
C ILE A 97 -10.64 -5.67 11.81
N TYR A 98 -10.15 -4.52 11.33
CA TYR A 98 -10.26 -3.24 12.03
C TYR A 98 -11.24 -2.33 11.31
N GLY A 99 -12.20 -1.77 12.04
CA GLY A 99 -13.03 -0.66 11.58
C GLY A 99 -12.54 0.63 12.21
N LEU A 100 -12.34 1.68 11.43
CA LEU A 100 -11.81 2.96 11.89
C LEU A 100 -12.83 4.06 11.62
N LYS A 101 -13.30 4.72 12.67
CA LYS A 101 -14.20 5.89 12.55
C LYS A 101 -13.40 7.19 12.53
N ASN A 102 -12.54 7.34 11.52
CA ASN A 102 -11.68 8.51 11.39
C ASN A 102 -12.13 9.39 10.22
N GLY A 103 -12.72 10.55 10.51
CA GLY A 103 -13.06 11.56 9.51
C GLY A 103 -14.42 11.34 8.84
N LYS A 104 -14.55 11.78 7.57
CA LYS A 104 -15.85 11.82 6.86
C LYS A 104 -16.37 10.45 6.41
N ARG A 105 -15.47 9.48 6.22
CA ARG A 105 -15.80 8.10 5.85
C ARG A 105 -15.05 7.17 6.79
N SER A 106 -15.66 6.04 7.11
CA SER A 106 -15.01 5.01 7.91
C SER A 106 -14.09 4.17 7.03
N LYS A 107 -13.01 3.68 7.63
CA LYS A 107 -12.09 2.75 6.97
C LYS A 107 -12.23 1.35 7.53
N ILE A 108 -12.00 0.35 6.71
CA ILE A 108 -11.87 -1.04 7.15
C ILE A 108 -10.52 -1.55 6.68
N ILE A 109 -9.75 -2.13 7.59
CA ILE A 109 -8.50 -2.80 7.26
C ILE A 109 -8.65 -4.28 7.60
N VAL A 110 -8.45 -5.13 6.60
CA VAL A 110 -8.49 -6.58 6.76
C VAL A 110 -7.12 -7.16 6.43
N LEU A 111 -6.56 -7.96 7.34
CA LEU A 111 -5.31 -8.67 7.13
C LEU A 111 -5.46 -10.13 7.51
N ARG A 112 -4.68 -11.00 6.87
CA ARG A 112 -4.52 -12.39 7.29
C ARG A 112 -3.05 -12.76 7.32
N SER A 113 -2.70 -13.71 8.18
CA SER A 113 -1.37 -14.31 8.21
C SER A 113 -1.01 -14.98 6.90
N ILE A 114 0.29 -14.95 6.58
CA ILE A 114 0.82 -15.48 5.31
C ILE A 114 0.54 -16.98 5.17
N ASN A 115 0.63 -17.73 6.27
CA ASN A 115 0.48 -19.18 6.30
C ASN A 115 -0.96 -19.68 6.01
N LEU A 116 -1.97 -18.81 6.08
CA LEU A 116 -3.36 -19.18 5.81
C LEU A 116 -3.60 -19.32 4.29
N ASN A 117 -4.28 -20.38 3.86
CA ASN A 117 -4.42 -20.72 2.44
C ASN A 117 -5.75 -20.23 1.82
N PHE A 118 -6.03 -18.93 1.90
CA PHE A 118 -7.17 -18.31 1.19
C PHE A 118 -6.82 -16.92 0.65
N ASN A 119 -7.67 -16.33 -0.18
CA ASN A 119 -7.37 -15.06 -0.84
C ASN A 119 -8.38 -13.98 -0.43
N LEU A 120 -7.94 -12.97 0.34
CA LEU A 120 -8.81 -11.88 0.75
C LEU A 120 -9.38 -11.09 -0.42
N LYS A 121 -8.64 -10.95 -1.52
CA LYS A 121 -9.14 -10.25 -2.72
C LYS A 121 -10.39 -10.93 -3.31
N LYS A 122 -10.47 -12.26 -3.26
CA LYS A 122 -11.68 -12.99 -3.71
C LYS A 122 -12.89 -12.69 -2.82
N ILE A 123 -12.66 -12.53 -1.51
CA ILE A 123 -13.71 -12.15 -0.56
C ILE A 123 -14.16 -10.71 -0.80
N PHE A 124 -13.22 -9.81 -1.03
CA PHE A 124 -13.50 -8.43 -1.42
C PHE A 124 -14.39 -8.36 -2.67
N GLU A 125 -13.98 -9.02 -3.76
CA GLU A 125 -14.73 -9.04 -5.03
C GLU A 125 -16.16 -9.58 -4.83
N LYS A 126 -16.31 -10.65 -4.04
CA LYS A 126 -17.63 -11.21 -3.70
C LYS A 126 -18.53 -10.23 -2.94
N LEU A 127 -17.96 -9.43 -2.04
CA LEU A 127 -18.73 -8.50 -1.20
C LEU A 127 -19.04 -7.17 -1.90
N GLN A 128 -18.29 -6.80 -2.94
CA GLN A 128 -18.54 -5.57 -3.71
C GLN A 128 -19.94 -5.53 -4.36
N ASP A 129 -20.50 -6.69 -4.72
CA ASP A 129 -21.84 -6.77 -5.32
C ASP A 129 -22.98 -6.48 -4.32
N HIS A 130 -22.67 -6.44 -3.01
CA HIS A 130 -23.67 -6.35 -1.94
C HIS A 130 -23.59 -5.05 -1.13
N PHE A 131 -22.48 -4.33 -1.22
CA PHE A 131 -22.20 -3.18 -0.37
C PHE A 131 -21.53 -2.06 -1.16
N ASP A 132 -21.86 -0.81 -0.83
CA ASP A 132 -21.17 0.36 -1.35
C ASP A 132 -19.93 0.68 -0.51
N PHE A 133 -18.85 -0.03 -0.77
CA PHE A 133 -17.51 0.34 -0.31
C PHE A 133 -16.52 0.38 -1.47
N THR A 134 -15.53 1.25 -1.35
CA THR A 134 -14.38 1.28 -2.24
C THR A 134 -13.15 0.75 -1.51
N GLY A 135 -12.11 0.34 -2.23
CA GLY A 135 -10.92 -0.14 -1.57
C GLY A 135 -9.89 -0.73 -2.51
N THR A 136 -8.74 -1.04 -1.95
CA THR A 136 -7.63 -1.68 -2.66
C THR A 136 -7.01 -2.76 -1.79
N GLY A 137 -6.21 -3.62 -2.40
CA GLY A 137 -5.51 -4.64 -1.64
C GLY A 137 -4.99 -5.78 -2.49
N ASN A 138 -4.54 -6.81 -1.80
CA ASN A 138 -3.99 -8.03 -2.35
C ASN A 138 -4.57 -9.25 -1.60
N MET A 139 -3.97 -10.42 -1.80
CA MET A 139 -4.45 -11.65 -1.18
C MET A 139 -4.30 -11.72 0.35
N TYR A 140 -3.48 -10.85 0.94
CA TYR A 140 -3.15 -10.81 2.37
C TYR A 140 -3.72 -9.59 3.10
N THR A 141 -3.92 -8.47 2.39
CA THR A 141 -4.32 -7.20 2.99
C THR A 141 -5.34 -6.47 2.14
N LEU A 142 -6.37 -5.91 2.77
CA LEU A 142 -7.36 -5.03 2.16
C LEU A 142 -7.45 -3.72 2.96
N ASP A 143 -7.61 -2.61 2.26
CA ASP A 143 -7.87 -1.27 2.80
C ASP A 143 -9.08 -0.68 2.09
N LEU A 144 -10.15 -0.47 2.86
CA LEU A 144 -11.48 -0.14 2.35
C LEU A 144 -11.98 1.16 2.96
N GLU A 145 -12.86 1.85 2.23
CA GLU A 145 -13.59 3.03 2.69
C GLU A 145 -15.10 2.85 2.48
N CYS A 146 -15.87 3.13 3.52
CA CYS A 146 -17.32 2.96 3.53
C CYS A 146 -18.00 4.12 4.29
N ARG A 147 -19.34 4.18 4.20
CA ARG A 147 -20.12 5.03 5.08
C ARG A 147 -20.09 4.45 6.50
N GLU A 148 -20.13 5.31 7.51
CA GLU A 148 -20.07 4.88 8.91
C GLU A 148 -21.23 3.94 9.30
N GLU A 149 -22.42 4.20 8.77
CA GLU A 149 -23.62 3.36 8.99
C GLU A 149 -23.47 1.92 8.47
N ASP A 150 -22.62 1.71 7.46
CA ASP A 150 -22.39 0.39 6.87
C ASP A 150 -21.19 -0.34 7.51
N LEU A 151 -20.38 0.36 8.33
CA LEU A 151 -19.08 -0.11 8.84
C LEU A 151 -19.18 -1.51 9.46
N THR A 152 -20.02 -1.65 10.48
CA THR A 152 -20.18 -2.90 11.23
C THR A 152 -20.70 -4.01 10.32
N ARG A 153 -21.68 -3.72 9.46
CA ARG A 153 -22.29 -4.72 8.58
C ARG A 153 -21.29 -5.26 7.55
N ILE A 154 -20.43 -4.39 7.01
CA ILE A 154 -19.37 -4.81 6.08
C ILE A 154 -18.31 -5.64 6.83
N MET A 155 -17.86 -5.20 8.00
CA MET A 155 -16.89 -5.94 8.82
C MET A 155 -17.40 -7.34 9.19
N GLU A 156 -18.66 -7.46 9.62
CA GLU A 156 -19.30 -8.75 9.93
C GLU A 156 -19.38 -9.65 8.70
N SER A 157 -19.68 -9.09 7.54
CA SER A 157 -19.72 -9.83 6.28
C SER A 157 -18.35 -10.39 5.91
N PHE A 158 -17.27 -9.61 6.11
CA PHE A 158 -15.90 -10.12 5.97
C PHE A 158 -15.62 -11.26 6.97
N LEU A 159 -15.98 -11.09 8.24
CA LEU A 159 -15.78 -12.13 9.25
C LEU A 159 -16.48 -13.44 8.86
N ILE A 160 -17.73 -13.38 8.44
CA ILE A 160 -18.52 -14.56 8.02
C ILE A 160 -17.88 -15.24 6.82
N GLU A 161 -17.54 -14.48 5.78
CA GLU A 161 -16.94 -15.04 4.57
C GLU A 161 -15.57 -15.64 4.85
N ILE A 162 -14.71 -14.95 5.61
CA ILE A 162 -13.39 -15.47 5.98
C ILE A 162 -13.54 -16.79 6.75
N ARG A 163 -14.47 -16.89 7.70
CA ARG A 163 -14.74 -18.14 8.43
C ARG A 163 -15.24 -19.28 7.54
N ARG A 164 -15.77 -19.02 6.34
CA ARG A 164 -16.12 -20.07 5.36
C ARG A 164 -14.88 -20.59 4.64
N TYR A 165 -13.90 -19.74 4.36
CA TYR A 165 -12.64 -20.10 3.69
C TYR A 165 -11.58 -20.66 4.62
N ALA A 166 -11.58 -20.27 5.90
CA ALA A 166 -10.60 -20.68 6.88
C ALA A 166 -10.89 -22.04 7.56
N LYS A 167 -11.91 -22.77 7.08
CA LYS A 167 -12.27 -24.13 7.52
C LYS A 167 -11.42 -25.19 6.83
#